data_AF-A0AAD6DHL2-F1
#
_entry.id   AF-A0AAD6DHL2-F1
#
_cell.length_a   1.000
_cell.length_b   1.000
_cell.length_c   1.000
_cell.angle_alpha   90.00
_cell.angle_beta   90.00
_cell.angle_gamma   90.00
#
_symmetry.space_group_name_H-M   'P 1'
#
loop_
_entity.id
_entity.type
_entity.pdbx_description
1 polymer ?
#
loop_
_entity_poly.entity_id
_entity_poly.type
_entity_poly.pdbx_seq_one_letter_code
_entity_poly.pdbx_strand_id
1 'polypeptide(L)'
;MSAGGEHLKDEGTRRQTVLAGGTAGLISRFCIAPLDVVKIRLQLQIHSLSDPVSHRTVNGPIYKGTLSTMRAIVRQEGITGLWKGNVPAELMYVCYGALQFTAYRTTTQALAQLGDYRLSPSGESFVSGAVAGGIATTATYPLDLLRTRFAAQGPERVYKSLFSSVVEISRHEGPAGFFRGCSAAVAQIVPYMGLFFTAYENLRPTMAQWDYLPFGTGMRLRVLWLVFWLKRVFSRLIL
;
A
#
# COMPACT_ATOMS: atom_id res chain seq x y z
N MET A 1 17.13 39.01 17.64
CA MET A 1 18.07 37.87 17.74
C MET A 1 17.31 36.65 18.21
N SER A 2 16.88 35.79 17.29
CA SER A 2 16.70 34.35 17.55
C SER A 2 17.06 33.66 16.25
N ALA A 3 18.08 32.83 16.34
CA ALA A 3 18.88 32.33 15.24
C ALA A 3 18.17 31.22 14.48
N GLY A 4 18.44 31.17 13.18
CA GLY A 4 18.56 29.93 12.41
C GLY A 4 17.34 29.02 12.41
N GLY A 5 16.39 29.29 11.52
CA GLY A 5 15.70 28.19 10.87
C GLY A 5 16.74 27.36 10.13
N GLU A 6 17.19 26.27 10.73
CA GLU A 6 18.02 25.27 10.04
C GLU A 6 17.22 24.74 8.86
N HIS A 7 17.45 25.37 7.72
CA HIS A 7 17.19 24.84 6.39
C HIS A 7 17.90 23.49 6.35
N LEU A 8 17.14 22.40 6.45
CA LEU A 8 17.64 21.04 6.25
C LEU A 8 18.47 21.09 4.97
N LYS A 9 19.78 20.97 5.13
CA LYS A 9 20.72 21.03 4.02
C LYS A 9 20.33 19.95 3.02
N ASP A 10 19.81 20.37 1.87
CA ASP A 10 19.77 19.58 0.63
C ASP A 10 21.23 19.35 0.18
N GLU A 11 22.04 18.68 0.99
CA GLU A 11 23.47 18.39 0.74
C GLU A 11 23.64 17.17 -0.17
N GLY A 12 22.60 16.82 -0.94
CA GLY A 12 22.60 15.75 -1.92
C GLY A 12 22.24 16.25 -3.32
N THR A 13 23.03 15.89 -4.33
CA THR A 13 22.61 16.02 -5.73
C THR A 13 21.28 15.29 -5.90
N ARG A 14 20.31 15.81 -6.69
CA ARG A 14 18.98 15.18 -6.91
C ARG A 14 19.04 13.66 -7.16
N ARG A 15 20.09 13.20 -7.84
CA ARG A 15 20.39 11.77 -8.06
C ARG A 15 20.67 10.99 -6.77
N GLN A 16 21.45 11.55 -5.85
CA GLN A 16 21.75 10.94 -4.55
C GLN A 16 20.49 10.79 -3.70
N THR A 17 19.61 11.79 -3.68
CA THR A 17 18.33 11.69 -2.94
C THR A 17 17.42 10.61 -3.54
N VAL A 18 17.34 10.52 -4.87
CA VAL A 18 16.59 9.45 -5.54
C VAL A 18 17.18 8.08 -5.26
N LEU A 19 18.51 7.95 -5.32
CA LEU A 19 19.20 6.68 -5.04
C LEU A 19 19.03 6.26 -3.58
N ALA A 20 19.23 7.18 -2.62
CA ALA A 20 19.06 6.91 -1.19
C ALA A 20 17.60 6.57 -0.86
N GLY A 21 16.63 7.28 -1.45
CA GLY A 21 15.21 6.97 -1.29
C GLY A 21 14.84 5.61 -1.89
N GLY A 22 15.40 5.29 -3.06
CA GLY A 22 15.21 4.00 -3.73
C GLY A 22 15.78 2.84 -2.94
N THR A 23 17.04 2.93 -2.50
CA THR A 23 17.68 1.87 -1.70
C THR A 23 17.01 1.69 -0.34
N ALA A 24 16.67 2.78 0.35
CA ALA A 24 15.90 2.72 1.60
C ALA A 24 14.51 2.11 1.40
N GLY A 25 13.86 2.39 0.26
CA GLY A 25 12.59 1.79 -0.14
C GLY A 25 12.68 0.28 -0.32
N LEU A 26 13.68 -0.18 -1.08
CA LEU A 26 13.94 -1.60 -1.34
C LEU A 26 14.28 -2.37 -0.06
N ILE A 27 15.16 -1.82 0.79
CA ILE A 27 15.51 -2.45 2.07
C ILE A 27 14.29 -2.54 2.98
N SER A 28 13.51 -1.45 3.08
CA SER A 28 12.29 -1.45 3.87
C SER A 28 11.33 -2.54 3.39
N ARG A 29 11.11 -2.65 2.08
CA ARG A 29 10.22 -3.64 1.47
C ARG A 29 10.71 -5.07 1.66
N PHE A 30 12.01 -5.31 1.52
CA PHE A 30 12.60 -6.61 1.78
C PHE A 30 12.30 -7.11 3.21
N CYS A 31 12.37 -6.23 4.21
CA CYS A 31 12.05 -6.56 5.60
C CYS A 31 10.54 -6.78 5.86
N ILE A 32 9.67 -6.15 5.07
CA ILE A 32 8.21 -6.22 5.25
C ILE A 32 7.58 -7.37 4.47
N ALA A 33 8.17 -7.75 3.33
CA ALA A 33 7.62 -8.76 2.43
C ALA A 33 7.17 -10.06 3.12
N PRO A 34 7.89 -10.61 4.13
CA PRO A 34 7.42 -11.77 4.87
C PRO A 34 6.06 -11.58 5.55
N LEU A 35 5.81 -10.40 6.12
CA LEU A 35 4.55 -10.08 6.80
C LEU A 35 3.42 -9.90 5.79
N ASP A 36 3.70 -9.31 4.64
CA ASP A 36 2.72 -9.14 3.56
C ASP A 36 2.26 -10.51 3.03
N VAL A 37 3.18 -11.46 2.82
CA VAL A 37 2.83 -12.82 2.37
C VAL A 37 1.99 -13.55 3.41
N VAL A 38 2.35 -13.44 4.70
CA VAL A 38 1.57 -14.04 5.79
C VAL A 38 0.16 -13.46 5.84
N LYS A 39 0.03 -12.13 5.71
CA LYS A 39 -1.27 -11.46 5.71
C LYS A 39 -2.15 -11.90 4.54
N ILE A 40 -1.60 -11.92 3.32
CA ILE A 40 -2.33 -12.35 2.12
C ILE A 40 -2.84 -13.79 2.29
N ARG A 41 -2.01 -14.70 2.82
CA ARG A 41 -2.42 -16.10 3.05
C ARG A 41 -3.48 -16.27 4.13
N LEU A 42 -3.41 -15.46 5.18
CA LEU A 42 -4.42 -15.43 6.23
C LEU A 42 -5.76 -14.91 5.68
N GLN A 43 -5.74 -13.85 4.85
CA GLN A 43 -6.94 -13.27 4.25
C GLN A 43 -7.57 -14.17 3.19
N LEU A 44 -6.75 -14.92 2.43
CA LEU A 44 -7.22 -15.87 1.42
C LEU A 44 -7.59 -17.24 2.01
N GLN A 45 -7.39 -17.45 3.32
CA GLN A 45 -7.84 -18.68 3.95
C GLN A 45 -9.37 -18.72 3.96
N ILE A 46 -9.92 -19.63 3.17
CA ILE A 46 -11.36 -19.88 3.02
C ILE A 46 -12.00 -20.36 4.34
N HIS A 47 -11.21 -20.94 5.24
CA HIS A 47 -11.65 -21.42 6.55
C HIS A 47 -11.49 -20.32 7.60
N SER A 48 -12.48 -19.42 7.70
CA SER A 48 -12.51 -18.44 8.78
C SER A 48 -12.76 -19.13 10.13
N LEU A 49 -12.12 -18.64 11.20
CA LEU A 49 -12.39 -19.07 12.58
C LEU A 49 -13.87 -18.92 13.00
N SER A 50 -14.62 -18.08 12.28
CA SER A 50 -15.99 -17.70 12.57
C SER A 50 -17.02 -18.28 11.59
N ASP A 51 -16.65 -19.27 10.77
CA ASP A 51 -17.59 -19.86 9.81
C ASP A 51 -18.38 -21.03 10.44
N PRO A 52 -19.70 -20.86 10.74
CA PRO A 52 -20.51 -21.89 11.38
C PRO A 52 -20.70 -23.15 10.52
N VAL A 53 -20.44 -23.08 9.20
CA VAL A 53 -20.58 -24.21 8.27
C VAL A 53 -19.35 -25.13 8.28
N SER A 54 -18.18 -24.63 8.72
CA SER A 54 -16.93 -25.40 8.77
C SER A 54 -16.89 -26.46 9.89
N HIS A 55 -17.87 -26.46 10.81
CA HIS A 55 -17.89 -27.35 11.97
C HIS A 55 -18.30 -28.80 11.67
N ARG A 56 -18.80 -29.11 10.46
CA ARG A 56 -19.40 -30.43 10.19
C ARG A 56 -18.49 -31.49 9.57
N THR A 57 -17.29 -31.16 9.07
CA THR A 57 -16.49 -32.22 8.38
C THR A 57 -14.98 -31.97 8.18
N VAL A 58 -14.38 -30.88 8.65
CA VAL A 58 -12.97 -30.56 8.30
C VAL A 58 -12.14 -30.16 9.52
N ASN A 59 -10.92 -30.70 9.61
CA ASN A 59 -9.88 -30.28 10.55
C ASN A 59 -9.75 -28.75 10.50
N GLY A 60 -9.82 -28.08 11.66
CA GLY A 60 -9.96 -26.62 11.78
C GLY A 60 -8.91 -25.75 11.06
N PRO A 61 -8.95 -24.43 11.23
CA PRO A 61 -8.19 -23.48 10.41
C PRO A 61 -6.70 -23.83 10.33
N ILE A 62 -6.20 -23.98 9.10
CA ILE A 62 -4.82 -24.38 8.79
C ILE A 62 -3.82 -23.37 9.38
N TYR A 63 -4.18 -22.08 9.37
CA TYR A 63 -3.37 -21.01 9.93
C TYR A 63 -4.01 -20.43 11.19
N LYS A 64 -3.39 -20.68 12.35
CA LYS A 64 -3.76 -20.09 13.64
C LYS A 64 -2.86 -18.89 13.93
N GLY A 65 -3.16 -17.77 13.29
CA GLY A 65 -2.47 -16.49 13.48
C GLY A 65 -1.11 -16.36 12.78
N THR A 66 -0.52 -15.17 12.87
CA THR A 66 0.66 -14.75 12.09
C THR A 66 1.89 -15.65 12.30
N LEU A 67 2.23 -15.96 13.56
CA LEU A 67 3.42 -16.75 13.88
C LEU A 67 3.30 -18.21 13.45
N SER A 68 2.12 -18.82 13.61
CA SER A 68 1.86 -20.19 13.15
C SER A 68 1.94 -20.29 11.63
N THR A 69 1.35 -19.31 10.93
CA THR A 69 1.41 -19.19 9.47
C THR A 69 2.85 -19.08 8.97
N MET A 70 3.63 -18.18 9.56
CA MET A 70 5.04 -17.97 9.20
C MET A 70 5.84 -19.26 9.39
N ARG A 71 5.65 -19.98 10.51
CA ARG A 71 6.31 -21.27 10.77
C ARG A 71 5.88 -22.34 9.77
N ALA A 72 4.60 -22.38 9.42
CA ALA A 72 4.07 -23.33 8.43
C ALA A 72 4.67 -23.10 7.04
N ILE A 73 4.76 -21.85 6.58
CA ILE A 73 5.37 -21.48 5.29
C ILE A 73 6.84 -21.92 5.27
N VAL A 74 7.62 -21.58 6.31
CA VAL A 74 9.03 -21.94 6.37
C VAL A 74 9.23 -23.46 6.36
N ARG A 75 8.36 -24.22 7.04
CA ARG A 75 8.46 -25.68 7.10
C ARG A 75 8.03 -26.38 5.80
N GLN A 76 7.02 -25.85 5.11
CA GLN A 76 6.43 -26.50 3.92
C GLN A 76 7.08 -26.05 2.61
N GLU A 77 7.54 -24.79 2.54
CA GLU A 77 7.99 -24.15 1.29
C GLU A 77 9.42 -23.60 1.38
N GLY A 78 10.03 -23.67 2.57
CA GLY A 78 11.33 -23.09 2.86
C GLY A 78 11.29 -21.59 3.12
N ILE A 79 12.45 -21.03 3.47
CA ILE A 79 12.63 -19.60 3.78
C ILE A 79 12.24 -18.71 2.60
N THR A 80 12.51 -19.15 1.37
CA THR A 80 12.15 -18.41 0.15
C THR A 80 10.64 -18.25 -0.06
N GLY A 81 9.83 -19.07 0.61
CA GLY A 81 8.37 -18.96 0.56
C GLY A 81 7.84 -17.63 1.10
N LEU A 82 8.56 -17.00 2.05
CA LEU A 82 8.18 -15.72 2.65
C LEU A 82 8.33 -14.51 1.71
N TRP A 83 9.06 -14.66 0.59
CA TRP A 83 9.24 -13.59 -0.40
C TRP A 83 8.51 -13.88 -1.73
N LYS A 84 7.60 -14.87 -1.74
CA LYS A 84 6.77 -15.15 -2.91
C LYS A 84 5.93 -13.93 -3.29
N GLY A 85 6.05 -13.50 -4.55
CA GLY A 85 5.33 -12.32 -5.04
C GLY A 85 6.01 -10.99 -4.74
N ASN A 86 7.24 -10.97 -4.19
CA ASN A 86 7.93 -9.69 -3.93
C ASN A 86 8.28 -8.93 -5.23
N VAL A 87 8.69 -9.63 -6.29
CA VAL A 87 9.03 -8.99 -7.59
C VAL A 87 7.85 -8.23 -8.22
N PRO A 88 6.65 -8.82 -8.41
CA PRO A 88 5.51 -8.07 -8.91
C PRO A 88 5.06 -6.98 -7.93
N ALA A 89 5.20 -7.19 -6.63
CA ALA A 89 4.89 -6.16 -5.63
C ALA A 89 5.79 -4.92 -5.77
N GLU A 90 7.11 -5.10 -5.85
CA GLU A 90 8.08 -4.02 -6.05
C GLU A 90 7.76 -3.22 -7.30
N LEU A 91 7.55 -3.90 -8.43
CA LEU A 91 7.19 -3.26 -9.69
C LEU A 91 5.88 -2.47 -9.58
N MET A 92 4.87 -3.06 -8.95
CA MET A 92 3.58 -2.40 -8.70
C MET A 92 3.77 -1.11 -7.91
N TYR A 93 4.53 -1.13 -6.82
CA TYR A 93 4.71 0.04 -5.97
C TYR A 93 5.44 1.18 -6.68
N VAL A 94 6.47 0.86 -7.47
CA VAL A 94 7.20 1.86 -8.26
C VAL A 94 6.25 2.49 -9.29
N CYS A 95 5.52 1.68 -10.04
CA CYS A 95 4.56 2.16 -11.03
C CYS A 95 3.42 2.97 -10.38
N TYR A 96 2.88 2.50 -9.26
CA TYR A 96 1.79 3.16 -8.55
C TYR A 96 2.22 4.55 -8.06
N GLY A 97 3.41 4.67 -7.46
CA GLY A 97 3.93 5.95 -7.01
C GLY A 97 4.13 6.96 -8.15
N ALA A 98 4.70 6.50 -9.27
CA ALA A 98 4.91 7.35 -10.45
C ALA A 98 3.60 7.83 -11.07
N LEU A 99 2.64 6.91 -11.26
CA LEU A 99 1.33 7.21 -11.83
C LEU A 99 0.51 8.10 -10.91
N GLN A 100 0.45 7.79 -9.62
CA GLN A 100 -0.30 8.58 -8.65
C GLN A 100 0.24 10.01 -8.59
N PHE A 101 1.56 10.19 -8.54
CA PHE A 101 2.15 11.52 -8.48
C PHE A 101 1.92 12.32 -9.75
N THR A 102 2.06 11.68 -10.92
CA THR A 102 1.83 12.32 -12.22
C THR A 102 0.35 12.69 -12.37
N ALA A 103 -0.56 11.76 -12.12
CA ALA A 103 -2.00 11.98 -12.21
C ALA A 103 -2.47 13.04 -11.20
N TYR A 104 -1.91 13.06 -9.99
CA TYR A 104 -2.22 14.08 -8.99
C TYR A 104 -1.84 15.47 -9.51
N ARG A 105 -0.60 15.65 -9.98
CA ARG A 105 -0.13 16.91 -10.56
C ARG A 105 -0.98 17.37 -11.73
N THR A 106 -1.27 16.48 -12.68
CA THR A 106 -2.09 16.81 -13.85
C THR A 106 -3.50 17.21 -13.44
N THR A 107 -4.11 16.50 -12.47
CA THR A 107 -5.47 16.81 -12.02
C THR A 107 -5.54 18.13 -11.27
N THR A 108 -4.57 18.41 -10.39
CA THR A 108 -4.46 19.70 -9.69
C THR A 108 -4.24 20.85 -10.69
N GLN A 109 -3.37 20.68 -11.69
CA GLN A 109 -3.14 21.68 -12.72
C GLN A 109 -4.39 21.94 -13.58
N ALA A 110 -5.10 20.88 -13.97
CA ALA A 110 -6.35 21.00 -14.71
C ALA A 110 -7.43 21.71 -13.89
N LEU A 111 -7.54 21.39 -12.59
CA LEU A 111 -8.51 22.02 -11.70
C LEU A 111 -8.19 23.50 -11.43
N ALA A 112 -6.90 23.86 -11.34
CA ALA A 112 -6.45 25.24 -11.23
C ALA A 112 -6.76 26.08 -12.47
N GLN A 113 -6.80 25.47 -13.67
CA GLN A 113 -7.16 26.14 -14.92
C GLN A 113 -8.67 26.40 -15.07
N LEU A 114 -9.52 25.72 -14.29
CA LEU A 114 -10.97 25.84 -14.36
C LEU A 114 -11.54 27.07 -13.63
N GLY A 115 -10.67 27.94 -13.06
CA GLY A 115 -10.87 29.39 -12.82
C GLY A 115 -12.00 29.84 -11.90
N ASP A 116 -13.24 29.44 -12.17
CA ASP A 116 -14.47 30.06 -11.68
C ASP A 116 -15.14 29.29 -10.52
N TYR A 117 -14.79 28.02 -10.29
CA TYR A 117 -15.23 27.23 -9.14
C TYR A 117 -14.04 26.80 -8.29
N ARG A 118 -13.48 27.72 -7.49
CA ARG A 118 -12.45 27.37 -6.52
C ARG A 118 -13.07 26.54 -5.39
N LEU A 119 -12.88 25.23 -5.48
CA LEU A 119 -13.14 24.33 -4.36
C LEU A 119 -12.27 24.74 -3.16
N SER A 120 -12.73 24.41 -1.95
CA SER A 120 -11.89 24.53 -0.76
C SER A 120 -10.58 23.76 -0.95
N PRO A 121 -9.43 24.21 -0.41
CA PRO A 121 -8.14 23.52 -0.53
C PRO A 121 -8.20 22.02 -0.17
N SER A 122 -9.06 21.64 0.77
CA SER A 122 -9.33 20.24 1.13
C SER A 122 -10.08 19.49 0.03
N GLY A 123 -11.07 20.13 -0.61
CA GLY A 123 -11.84 19.56 -1.71
C GLY A 123 -11.01 19.35 -2.98
N GLU A 124 -10.15 20.31 -3.32
CA GLU A 124 -9.21 20.17 -4.44
C GLU A 124 -8.23 19.00 -4.22
N SER A 125 -7.68 18.90 -3.01
CA SER A 125 -6.79 17.79 -2.62
C SER A 125 -7.50 16.43 -2.63
N PHE A 126 -8.78 16.42 -2.24
CA PHE A 126 -9.61 15.21 -2.24
C PHE A 126 -9.90 14.74 -3.66
N VAL A 127 -10.37 15.62 -4.55
CA VAL A 127 -10.70 15.27 -5.93
C VAL A 127 -9.46 14.83 -6.69
N SER A 128 -8.37 15.61 -6.61
CA SER A 128 -7.09 15.26 -7.24
C SER A 128 -6.53 13.94 -6.69
N GLY A 129 -6.63 13.71 -5.38
CA GLY A 129 -6.24 12.46 -4.75
C GLY A 129 -7.07 11.25 -5.20
N ALA A 130 -8.39 11.41 -5.29
CA ALA A 130 -9.31 10.36 -5.69
C ALA A 130 -9.12 9.97 -7.17
N VAL A 131 -9.02 10.95 -8.07
CA VAL A 131 -8.77 10.72 -9.51
C VAL A 131 -7.40 10.07 -9.71
N ALA A 132 -6.36 10.61 -9.06
CA ALA A 132 -5.01 10.07 -9.15
C ALA A 132 -4.92 8.63 -8.61
N GLY A 133 -5.57 8.37 -7.47
CA GLY A 133 -5.66 7.04 -6.88
C GLY A 133 -6.43 6.06 -7.78
N GLY A 134 -7.54 6.49 -8.37
CA GLY A 134 -8.33 5.67 -9.29
C GLY A 134 -7.54 5.27 -10.54
N ILE A 135 -6.86 6.23 -11.17
CA ILE A 135 -6.01 5.98 -12.35
C ILE A 135 -4.85 5.07 -11.99
N ALA A 136 -4.12 5.38 -10.91
CA ALA A 136 -2.98 4.59 -10.49
C ALA A 136 -3.39 3.15 -10.16
N THR A 137 -4.44 2.96 -9.35
CA THR A 137 -4.97 1.64 -8.99
C THR A 137 -5.37 0.85 -10.23
N THR A 138 -6.11 1.45 -11.16
CA THR A 138 -6.57 0.77 -12.39
C THR A 138 -5.40 0.33 -13.25
N ALA A 139 -4.41 1.21 -13.45
CA ALA A 139 -3.25 0.92 -14.27
C ALA A 139 -2.31 -0.12 -13.65
N THR A 140 -2.18 -0.15 -12.31
CA THR A 140 -1.34 -1.13 -11.62
C THR A 140 -2.07 -2.40 -11.20
N TYR A 141 -3.37 -2.48 -11.45
CA TYR A 141 -4.22 -3.60 -11.01
C TYR A 141 -3.73 -4.98 -11.48
N PRO A 142 -3.22 -5.16 -12.73
CA PRO A 142 -2.67 -6.45 -13.15
C PRO A 142 -1.49 -6.91 -12.31
N LEU A 143 -0.64 -5.99 -11.84
CA LEU A 143 0.51 -6.32 -10.99
C LEU A 143 0.08 -6.67 -9.57
N ASP A 144 -0.99 -6.04 -9.08
CA ASP A 144 -1.60 -6.36 -7.79
C ASP A 144 -2.20 -7.77 -7.79
N LEU A 145 -2.91 -8.13 -8.88
CA LEU A 145 -3.43 -9.48 -9.07
C LEU A 145 -2.29 -10.51 -9.13
N LEU A 146 -1.20 -10.22 -9.85
CA LEU A 146 -0.05 -11.11 -9.89
C LEU A 146 0.56 -11.28 -8.51
N ARG A 147 0.82 -10.19 -7.79
CA ARG A 147 1.34 -10.24 -6.41
C ARG A 147 0.50 -11.16 -5.53
N THR A 148 -0.81 -10.95 -5.48
CA THR A 148 -1.71 -11.72 -4.61
C THR A 148 -1.72 -13.20 -4.98
N ARG A 149 -1.79 -13.54 -6.28
CA ARG A 149 -1.69 -14.93 -6.75
C ARG A 149 -0.34 -15.58 -6.48
N PHE A 150 0.75 -14.81 -6.56
CA PHE A 150 2.08 -15.31 -6.21
C PHE A 150 2.25 -15.56 -4.72
N ALA A 151 1.75 -14.65 -3.87
CA ALA A 151 1.78 -14.81 -2.41
C ALA A 151 0.87 -15.95 -1.92
N ALA A 152 -0.27 -16.17 -2.59
CA ALA A 152 -1.25 -17.21 -2.25
C ALA A 152 -0.78 -18.65 -2.56
N GLN A 153 0.16 -18.83 -3.49
CA GLN A 153 0.58 -20.16 -3.93
C GLN A 153 1.26 -20.98 -2.83
N GLY A 154 0.73 -22.17 -2.59
CA GLY A 154 1.28 -23.18 -1.69
C GLY A 154 2.59 -23.83 -2.19
N PRO A 155 2.92 -25.03 -1.67
CA PRO A 155 4.15 -25.73 -2.02
C PRO A 155 4.26 -26.06 -3.51
N GLU A 156 3.14 -26.32 -4.17
CA GLU A 156 3.09 -26.54 -5.62
C GLU A 156 3.12 -25.21 -6.37
N ARG A 157 4.24 -24.96 -7.09
CA ARG A 157 4.44 -23.73 -7.86
C ARG A 157 3.74 -23.81 -9.22
N VAL A 158 2.47 -23.39 -9.24
CA VAL A 158 1.69 -23.22 -10.48
C VAL A 158 2.31 -22.12 -11.35
N TYR A 159 2.83 -21.06 -10.73
CA TYR A 159 3.41 -19.92 -11.43
C TYR A 159 4.92 -19.81 -11.15
N LYS A 160 5.74 -20.19 -12.14
CA LYS A 160 7.21 -20.24 -12.00
C LYS A 160 7.91 -18.93 -12.34
N SER A 161 7.33 -18.14 -13.24
CA SER A 161 7.89 -16.88 -13.74
C SER A 161 6.78 -15.88 -14.04
N LEU A 162 7.02 -14.59 -13.81
CA LEU A 162 6.04 -13.52 -14.03
C LEU A 162 5.48 -13.52 -15.45
N PHE A 163 6.34 -13.63 -16.46
CA PHE A 163 5.92 -13.63 -17.86
C PHE A 163 5.07 -14.87 -18.19
N SER A 164 5.48 -16.04 -17.68
CA SER A 164 4.70 -17.27 -17.85
C SER A 164 3.32 -17.13 -17.22
N SER A 165 3.22 -16.52 -16.03
CA SER A 165 1.94 -16.27 -15.36
C SER A 165 1.04 -15.33 -16.13
N VAL A 166 1.59 -14.24 -16.70
CA VAL A 166 0.82 -13.31 -17.51
C VAL A 166 0.24 -14.01 -18.73
N VAL A 167 1.05 -14.83 -19.42
CA VAL A 167 0.60 -15.61 -20.58
C VAL A 167 -0.47 -16.64 -20.18
N GLU A 168 -0.25 -17.36 -19.08
CA GLU A 168 -1.18 -18.38 -18.58
C GLU A 168 -2.54 -17.77 -18.23
N ILE A 169 -2.53 -16.68 -17.45
CA ILE A 169 -3.75 -15.96 -17.07
C ILE A 169 -4.47 -15.41 -18.29
N SER A 170 -3.73 -14.82 -19.24
CA SER A 170 -4.32 -14.30 -20.47
C SER A 170 -4.94 -15.40 -21.34
N ARG A 171 -4.42 -16.64 -21.30
CA ARG A 171 -4.96 -17.77 -22.04
C ARG A 171 -6.16 -18.42 -21.37
N HIS A 172 -6.14 -18.58 -20.04
CA HIS A 172 -7.17 -19.28 -19.29
C HIS A 172 -8.35 -18.39 -18.87
N GLU A 173 -8.11 -17.14 -18.49
CA GLU A 173 -9.12 -16.22 -17.97
C GLU A 173 -9.41 -15.04 -18.89
N GLY A 174 -8.59 -14.85 -19.93
CA GLY A 174 -8.66 -13.72 -20.83
C GLY A 174 -8.20 -12.39 -20.22
N PRO A 175 -8.18 -11.30 -21.02
CA PRO A 175 -7.73 -9.99 -20.57
C PRO A 175 -8.63 -9.38 -19.47
N ALA A 176 -9.91 -9.74 -19.44
CA ALA A 176 -10.84 -9.31 -18.40
C ALA A 176 -10.54 -9.93 -17.02
N GLY A 177 -9.87 -11.09 -17.00
CA GLY A 177 -9.44 -11.75 -15.75
C GLY A 177 -8.52 -10.86 -14.91
N PHE A 178 -7.68 -10.04 -15.56
CA PHE A 178 -6.77 -9.13 -14.87
C PHE A 178 -7.48 -8.04 -14.07
N PHE A 179 -8.70 -7.64 -14.46
CA PHE A 179 -9.44 -6.53 -13.85
C PHE A 179 -10.59 -6.97 -12.93
N ARG A 180 -10.69 -8.27 -12.64
CA ARG A 180 -11.70 -8.81 -11.72
C ARG A 180 -11.46 -8.30 -10.29
N GLY A 181 -12.34 -7.41 -9.82
CA GLY A 181 -12.26 -6.79 -8.50
C GLY A 181 -11.75 -5.34 -8.52
N CYS A 182 -11.41 -4.79 -9.70
CA CYS A 182 -10.91 -3.42 -9.83
C CYS A 182 -11.94 -2.38 -9.35
N SER A 183 -13.24 -2.61 -9.57
CA SER A 183 -14.30 -1.73 -9.10
C SER A 183 -14.33 -1.63 -7.58
N ALA A 184 -14.19 -2.75 -6.87
CA ALA A 184 -14.09 -2.77 -5.41
C ALA A 184 -12.82 -2.05 -4.92
N ALA A 185 -11.69 -2.26 -5.61
CA ALA A 185 -10.42 -1.61 -5.30
C ALA A 185 -10.44 -0.09 -5.50
N VAL A 186 -11.20 0.41 -6.48
CA VAL A 186 -11.42 1.85 -6.70
C VAL A 186 -12.46 2.39 -5.72
N ALA A 187 -13.55 1.66 -5.48
CA ALA A 187 -14.63 2.08 -4.59
C ALA A 187 -14.15 2.31 -3.15
N GLN A 188 -13.19 1.53 -2.65
CA GLN A 188 -12.62 1.73 -1.31
C GLN A 188 -11.80 3.02 -1.15
N ILE A 189 -11.35 3.67 -2.25
CA ILE A 189 -10.48 4.86 -2.19
C ILE A 189 -11.21 6.04 -1.55
N VAL A 190 -12.46 6.29 -1.95
CA VAL A 190 -13.30 7.39 -1.48
C VAL A 190 -13.57 7.33 0.04
N PRO A 191 -14.12 6.24 0.61
CA PRO A 191 -14.35 6.15 2.05
C PRO A 191 -13.04 6.16 2.84
N TYR A 192 -11.97 5.56 2.31
CA TYR A 192 -10.65 5.61 2.95
C TYR A 192 -10.13 7.06 3.07
N MET A 193 -10.21 7.84 1.99
CA MET A 193 -9.83 9.25 2.01
C MET A 193 -10.73 10.07 2.95
N GLY A 194 -12.04 9.84 2.92
CA GLY A 194 -12.98 10.52 3.82
C GLY A 194 -12.65 10.28 5.29
N LEU A 195 -12.45 9.02 5.70
CA LEU A 195 -12.05 8.68 7.06
C LEU A 195 -10.70 9.28 7.44
N PHE A 196 -9.73 9.26 6.52
CA PHE A 196 -8.42 9.84 6.76
C PHE A 196 -8.50 11.36 7.01
N PHE A 197 -9.23 12.10 6.17
CA PHE A 197 -9.40 13.54 6.34
C PHE A 197 -10.15 13.88 7.62
N THR A 198 -11.26 13.20 7.89
CA THR A 198 -12.02 13.40 9.13
C THR A 198 -11.15 13.13 10.36
N ALA A 199 -10.42 12.02 10.39
CA ALA A 199 -9.53 11.71 11.50
C ALA A 199 -8.42 12.78 11.64
N TYR A 200 -7.82 13.21 10.53
CA TYR A 200 -6.78 14.24 10.53
C TYR A 200 -7.29 15.60 11.03
N GLU A 201 -8.45 16.05 10.57
CA GLU A 201 -9.04 17.33 10.98
C GLU A 201 -9.46 17.35 12.44
N ASN A 202 -9.93 16.22 12.98
CA ASN A 202 -10.29 16.10 14.40
C ASN A 202 -9.05 16.00 15.31
N LEU A 203 -8.01 15.27 14.89
CA LEU A 203 -6.82 15.06 15.71
C LEU A 203 -5.84 16.23 15.67
N ARG A 204 -5.72 16.92 14.54
CA ARG A 204 -4.80 18.06 14.36
C ARG A 204 -4.96 19.16 15.43
N PRO A 205 -6.16 19.71 15.71
CA PRO A 205 -6.32 20.78 16.69
C PRO A 205 -6.06 20.29 18.12
N THR A 206 -6.50 19.08 18.48
CA THR A 206 -6.24 18.48 19.79
C THR A 206 -4.75 18.27 20.03
N MET A 207 -4.01 17.81 19.02
CA MET A 207 -2.55 17.65 19.10
C MET A 207 -1.81 18.99 19.09
N ALA A 208 -2.35 20.02 18.43
CA ALA A 208 -1.76 21.36 18.41
C ALA A 208 -1.88 22.09 19.75
N GLN A 209 -2.85 21.72 20.60
CA GLN A 209 -2.98 22.26 21.97
C GLN A 209 -1.96 21.66 22.95
N TRP A 210 -1.30 20.56 22.57
CA TRP A 210 -0.28 19.90 23.39
C TRP A 210 1.11 20.50 23.10
N ASP A 211 1.27 21.79 23.38
CA ASP A 211 2.56 22.53 23.25
C ASP A 211 3.60 22.15 24.34
N TYR A 212 3.29 21.20 25.23
CA TYR A 212 4.12 20.86 26.40
C TYR A 212 4.54 19.38 26.47
N LEU A 213 4.77 18.71 25.33
CA LEU A 213 5.52 17.45 25.38
C LEU A 213 7.01 17.77 25.59
N PRO A 214 7.67 17.23 26.64
CA PRO A 214 9.04 17.58 27.05
C PRO A 214 10.14 17.16 26.04
N PHE A 215 9.76 16.70 24.86
CA PHE A 215 10.66 16.29 23.78
C PHE A 215 10.56 17.34 22.65
N GLY A 216 11.48 18.31 22.72
CA GLY A 216 11.47 19.57 21.96
C GLY A 216 11.29 19.47 20.44
N THR A 217 10.70 20.54 19.89
CA THR A 217 10.77 21.14 18.53
C THR A 217 10.89 20.26 17.26
N GLY A 218 10.89 18.94 17.35
CA GLY A 218 10.86 17.98 16.24
C GLY A 218 9.47 17.38 15.99
N MET A 219 8.44 17.77 16.75
CA MET A 219 7.11 17.18 16.64
C MET A 219 6.33 17.55 15.38
N ARG A 220 6.59 18.69 14.73
CA ARG A 220 6.03 18.95 13.39
C ARG A 220 6.47 17.88 12.38
N LEU A 221 7.73 17.46 12.45
CA LEU A 221 8.23 16.32 11.69
C LEU A 221 7.66 14.99 12.21
N ARG A 222 7.40 14.81 13.51
CA ARG A 222 6.80 13.57 14.03
C ARG A 222 5.31 13.42 13.70
N VAL A 223 4.53 14.48 13.57
CA VAL A 223 3.15 14.41 13.07
C VAL A 223 3.16 14.17 11.57
N LEU A 224 4.07 14.81 10.82
CA LEU A 224 4.30 14.45 9.41
C LEU A 224 4.80 13.02 9.28
N TRP A 225 5.64 12.53 10.18
CA TRP A 225 6.08 11.14 10.25
C TRP A 225 4.99 10.22 10.74
N LEU A 226 4.06 10.65 11.61
CA LEU A 226 2.89 9.88 12.02
C LEU A 226 1.87 9.85 10.89
N VAL A 227 1.77 10.91 10.07
CA VAL A 227 0.97 10.99 8.85
C VAL A 227 1.61 10.19 7.73
N PHE A 228 2.94 10.19 7.60
CA PHE A 228 3.69 9.34 6.67
C PHE A 228 3.74 7.90 7.13
N TRP A 229 3.79 7.65 8.44
CA TRP A 229 3.74 6.34 9.08
C TRP A 229 2.31 5.83 9.06
N LEU A 230 1.28 6.64 9.27
CA LEU A 230 -0.14 6.30 9.05
C LEU A 230 -0.38 6.09 7.56
N LYS A 231 0.12 6.93 6.65
CA LYS A 231 0.11 6.66 5.20
C LYS A 231 0.84 5.36 4.87
N ARG A 232 1.99 5.05 5.49
CA ARG A 232 2.77 3.82 5.28
C ARG A 232 2.17 2.58 5.95
N VAL A 233 1.54 2.72 7.11
CA VAL A 233 0.94 1.65 7.93
C VAL A 233 -0.46 1.36 7.41
N PHE A 234 -1.23 2.36 7.01
CA PHE A 234 -2.52 2.17 6.33
C PHE A 234 -2.36 1.72 4.88
N SER A 235 -1.34 2.17 4.14
CA SER A 235 -0.99 1.57 2.84
C SER A 235 -0.51 0.11 2.97
N ARG A 236 0.03 -0.28 4.14
CA ARG A 236 0.30 -1.69 4.50
C ARG A 236 -0.93 -2.44 5.04
N LEU A 237 -2.00 -1.72 5.42
CA LEU A 237 -3.28 -2.36 5.79
C LEU A 237 -4.11 -2.75 4.56
N ILE A 238 -3.82 -2.22 3.37
CA ILE A 238 -4.54 -2.49 2.12
C ILE A 238 -3.88 -3.57 1.24
N LEU A 239 -2.84 -4.26 1.73
CA LEU A 239 -2.28 -5.45 1.06
C LEU A 239 -2.07 -6.60 2.01
#